data_AF-U1PNY5-F1
#
_entry.id   AF-U1PNY5-F1
#
_cell.length_a   1.000
_cell.length_b   1.000
_cell.length_c   1.000
_cell.angle_alpha   90.00
_cell.angle_beta   90.00
_cell.angle_gamma   90.00
#
_symmetry.space_group_name_H-M   'P 1'
#
loop_
_entity.id
_entity.type
_entity.pdbx_description
1 polymer ?
#
loop_
_entity_poly.entity_id
_entity_poly.type
_entity_poly.pdbx_seq_one_letter_code
_entity_poly.pdbx_strand_id
1 'polypeptide(L)' 'MFGRLGRIGIVGVVFAVVGVVLIAVESLVIAGGIALTLSGVGLVVKGLLDGLMAQFGLA' A
#
# COMPACT_ATOMS: atom_id res chain seq x y z
N MET A 1 3.11 -10.69 -5.13
CA MET A 1 2.13 -9.70 -5.65
C MET A 1 2.76 -8.68 -6.61
N PHE A 2 4.04 -8.30 -6.44
CA PHE A 2 4.74 -7.30 -7.27
C PHE A 2 4.68 -7.50 -8.80
N GLY A 3 4.53 -8.73 -9.30
CA GLY A 3 4.34 -8.98 -10.74
C GLY A 3 2.99 -8.57 -11.33
N ARG A 4 1.96 -8.30 -10.49
CA ARG A 4 0.60 -7.91 -10.94
C ARG A 4 0.25 -6.44 -10.67
N LEU A 5 1.15 -5.66 -10.05
CA LEU A 5 0.89 -4.24 -9.76
C LEU A 5 0.82 -3.36 -11.02
N GLY A 6 1.27 -3.87 -12.18
CA GLY A 6 1.50 -3.07 -13.37
C GLY A 6 2.59 -2.02 -13.14
N ARG A 7 3.05 -1.37 -14.21
CA ARG A 7 4.10 -0.33 -14.12
C ARG A 7 3.69 0.80 -13.16
N ILE A 8 2.42 1.18 -13.14
CA ILE A 8 1.88 2.26 -12.31
C ILE A 8 1.88 1.90 -10.83
N GLY A 9 1.45 0.68 -10.46
CA GLY A 9 1.44 0.27 -9.05
C GLY A 9 2.85 0.17 -8.46
N ILE A 10 3.83 -0.28 -9.25
CA ILE A 10 5.23 -0.30 -8.82
C ILE A 10 5.74 1.12 -8.55
N VAL A 11 5.47 2.07 -9.46
CA VAL A 11 5.83 3.48 -9.28
C VAL A 11 5.18 4.06 -8.02
N GLY A 12 3.89 3.77 -7.79
CA GLY A 12 3.18 4.21 -6.59
C GLY A 12 3.81 3.69 -5.29
N VAL A 13 4.18 2.40 -5.24
CA VAL A 13 4.86 1.83 -4.07
C VAL A 13 6.24 2.47 -3.87
N VAL A 14 7.00 2.69 -4.94
CA VAL A 14 8.31 3.37 -4.85
C VAL A 14 8.13 4.78 -4.29
N PHE A 15 7.17 5.55 -4.78
CA PHE A 15 6.88 6.89 -4.26
C PHE A 15 6.46 6.88 -2.79
N ALA A 16 5.62 5.93 -2.39
CA ALA A 16 5.21 5.77 -1.00
C ALA A 16 6.41 5.48 -0.09
N VAL A 17 7.29 4.56 -0.50
CA VAL A 17 8.51 4.23 0.26
C VAL A 17 9.44 5.43 0.34
N VAL A 18 9.68 6.14 -0.76
CA VAL A 18 10.51 7.35 -0.77
C VAL A 18 9.93 8.41 0.16
N GLY A 19 8.62 8.64 0.13
CA GLY A 19 7.95 9.58 1.03
C GLY A 19 8.15 9.23 2.50
N VAL A 20 7.97 7.96 2.87
CA VAL A 20 8.20 7.50 4.25
C VAL A 20 9.65 7.66 4.67
N VAL A 21 10.61 7.35 3.78
CA VAL A 21 12.04 7.52 4.06
C VAL A 21 12.40 8.98 4.28
N LEU A 22 11.86 9.90 3.47
CA LEU A 22 12.08 11.35 3.64
C LEU A 22 11.56 11.82 5.01
N ILE A 23 10.39 11.35 5.43
CA ILE A 23 9.80 11.70 6.73
C ILE A 23 10.62 11.09 7.88
N ALA A 24 11.19 9.89 7.68
CA ALA A 24 12.02 9.23 8.68
C ALA A 24 13.32 9.99 8.98
N VAL A 25 13.80 10.85 8.08
CA VAL A 25 14.95 11.74 8.35
C VAL A 25 14.62 12.74 9.46
N GLU A 26 13.37 13.20 9.55
CA GLU A 26 12.94 14.19 10.55
C GLU A 26 12.37 13.53 11.82
N SER A 27 11.52 12.51 11.67
CA SER A 27 10.90 11.83 12.82
C SER A 27 10.50 10.39 12.50
N LEU A 28 11.16 9.44 13.17
CA LEU A 28 10.82 8.02 13.10
C LEU A 28 9.39 7.73 13.57
N VAL A 29 8.89 8.48 14.55
CA VAL A 29 7.54 8.27 15.10
C VAL A 29 6.48 8.63 14.07
N ILE A 30 6.65 9.76 13.38
CA ILE A 30 5.73 10.22 12.33
C ILE A 30 5.80 9.29 11.12
N ALA A 31 7.01 8.93 10.69
CA ALA A 31 7.22 7.99 9.58
C ALA A 31 6.57 6.63 9.88
N GLY A 32 6.73 6.12 11.11
CA GLY A 32 6.10 4.89 11.57
C GLY A 32 4.57 4.97 11.54
N GLY A 33 3.99 6.08 12.03
CA GLY A 33 2.55 6.32 11.96
C GLY A 33 2.01 6.32 10.53
N ILE A 34 2.67 7.03 9.62
CA ILE A 34 2.28 7.11 8.20
C ILE A 34 2.42 5.75 7.51
N ALA A 35 3.51 5.02 7.77
CA ALA A 35 3.70 3.67 7.23
C ALA A 35 2.58 2.72 7.68
N LEU A 36 2.17 2.81 8.95
CA LEU A 36 1.03 2.06 9.49
C LEU A 36 -0.28 2.44 8.80
N THR A 37 -0.54 3.73 8.60
CA THR A 37 -1.72 4.21 7.88
C THR A 37 -1.76 3.69 6.44
N LEU A 38 -0.66 3.81 5.70
CA LEU A 38 -0.56 3.32 4.32
C LEU A 38 -0.77 1.81 4.24
N SER A 39 -0.20 1.07 5.17
CA SER A 39 -0.37 -0.38 5.28
C SER A 39 -1.83 -0.74 5.55
N GLY A 40 -2.48 -0.05 6.49
CA GLY A 40 -3.89 -0.24 6.81
C GLY A 40 -4.81 0.00 5.62
N VAL A 41 -4.59 1.08 4.87
CA VAL A 41 -5.33 1.35 3.63
C VAL A 41 -5.13 0.22 2.62
N GLY A 42 -3.89 -0.25 2.43
CA GLY A 42 -3.58 -1.37 1.55
C GLY A 42 -4.32 -2.66 1.95
N LEU A 43 -4.40 -2.95 3.25
CA LEU A 43 -5.16 -4.09 3.78
C LEU A 43 -6.67 -3.96 3.53
N VAL A 44 -7.24 -2.77 3.75
CA VAL A 44 -8.66 -2.49 3.49
C VAL A 44 -8.99 -2.67 2.02
N VAL A 45 -8.16 -2.11 1.13
CA VAL A 45 -8.35 -2.25 -0.33
C VAL A 45 -8.22 -3.70 -0.75
N LYS A 46 -7.26 -4.45 -0.21
CA LYS A 46 -7.13 -5.88 -0.48
C LYS A 46 -8.39 -6.65 -0.07
N GLY A 47 -8.88 -6.44 1.16
CA GLY A 47 -10.11 -7.09 1.63
C GLY A 47 -11.33 -6.74 0.78
N LEU A 48 -11.43 -5.48 0.33
CA LEU A 48 -12.48 -5.05 -0.60
C LEU A 48 -12.37 -5.79 -1.94
N LEU A 49 -11.18 -5.87 -2.53
CA LEU A 49 -10.96 -6.55 -3.80
C LEU A 49 -11.21 -8.05 -3.69
N ASP A 50 -10.74 -8.71 -2.63
CA ASP A 50 -10.98 -10.12 -2.38
C ASP A 50 -12.49 -10.41 -2.27
N GLY A 51 -13.24 -9.54 -1.57
CA GLY A 51 -14.70 -9.62 -1.48
C GLY A 51 -15.41 -9.41 -2.83
N LEU A 52 -14.97 -8.43 -3.63
CA LEU A 52 -15.51 -8.19 -4.97
C LEU A 52 -15.23 -9.39 -5.90
N MET A 53 -14.01 -9.92 -5.89
CA MET A 53 -13.65 -11.08 -6.70
C MET A 53 -14.48 -12.32 -6.33
N ALA A 54 -14.73 -12.53 -5.03
CA ALA A 54 -15.62 -13.60 -4.56
C ALA A 54 -17.07 -13.42 -5.06
N GLN A 55 -17.59 -12.19 -5.08
CA GLN A 55 -18.94 -11.90 -5.62
C GLN A 55 -19.05 -12.20 -7.12
N PHE A 56 -17.97 -12.03 -7.88
CA PHE A 56 -17.92 -12.36 -9.30
C PHE A 56 -17.54 -13.83 -9.58
N GLY A 57 -17.42 -14.69 -8.55
CA GLY A 57 -17.03 -16.10 -8.70
C GLY A 57 -15.59 -16.31 -9.19
N LEU A 58 -14.75 -15.29 -9.02
CA LEU A 58 -13.36 -15.22 -9.48
C LEU A 58 -12.33 -15.60 -8.39
N ALA A 59 -12.80 -15.91 -7.18
CA ALA A 59 -11.98 -16.32 -6.03
C ALA A 59 -12.07 -17.82 -5.77
#